data_AF-A0AA49JBQ4-F1
#
_entry.id   AF-A0AA49JBQ4-F1
#
_cell.length_a   1.000
_cell.length_b   1.000
_cell.length_c   1.000
_cell.angle_alpha   90.00
_cell.angle_beta   90.00
_cell.angle_gamma   90.00
#
_symmetry.space_group_name_H-M   'P 1'
#
loop_
_entity.id
_entity.type
_entity.pdbx_description
1 polymer ?
#
loop_
_entity_poly.entity_id
_entity_poly.type
_entity_poly.pdbx_seq_one_letter_code
_entity_poly.pdbx_strand_id
1 'polypeptide(L)'
;MKRSILFLSVFINSAFINAQELPLDCMEGIWEIYREDELQSFSVKNNHNSLTLSYLPNGKEIMISEIVIGFLDYNPNELGKVNYKDLKSQGDYYVELFKGDMNRDSVFKALYFLTPEYDGCDDKGLYIQARDLIEYTRLERLPSRAIQYLYQEGKKVERDYISEYLNIKVAEVIVEKSVIYSSPNEPTKMYLVSGDVPKILKEKDD
;
A
#
# COMPACT_ATOMS: atom_id res chain seq x y z
N MET A 1 -31.02 14.23 -61.67
CA MET A 1 -29.91 13.85 -60.77
C MET A 1 -30.26 14.28 -59.36
N LYS A 2 -30.70 13.36 -58.49
CA LYS A 2 -30.86 13.63 -57.05
C LYS A 2 -29.71 12.94 -56.32
N ARG A 3 -28.77 13.73 -55.81
CA ARG A 3 -27.67 13.24 -54.96
C ARG A 3 -28.25 12.96 -53.58
N SER A 4 -28.47 11.69 -53.26
CA SER A 4 -28.72 11.25 -51.90
C SER A 4 -27.40 11.37 -51.13
N ILE A 5 -27.30 12.37 -50.24
CA ILE A 5 -26.20 12.47 -49.29
C ILE A 5 -26.51 11.45 -48.19
N LEU A 6 -25.76 10.35 -48.19
CA LEU A 6 -25.73 9.37 -47.11
C LEU A 6 -25.01 10.06 -45.93
N PHE A 7 -25.76 10.50 -44.92
CA PHE A 7 -25.18 10.88 -43.63
C PHE A 7 -24.78 9.60 -42.91
N LEU A 8 -23.54 9.16 -43.11
CA LEU A 8 -22.90 8.14 -42.29
C LEU A 8 -22.63 8.78 -40.92
N SER A 9 -23.59 8.66 -40.01
CA SER A 9 -23.40 8.95 -38.60
C SER A 9 -22.44 7.90 -38.02
N VAL A 10 -21.14 8.15 -38.16
CA VAL A 10 -20.12 7.52 -37.33
C VAL A 10 -20.36 8.10 -35.94
N PHE A 11 -21.14 7.39 -35.11
CA PHE A 11 -21.06 7.59 -33.68
C PHE A 11 -19.64 7.21 -33.29
N ILE A 12 -18.79 8.23 -33.16
CA ILE A 12 -17.58 8.17 -32.38
C ILE A 12 -18.07 8.04 -30.94
N ASN A 13 -18.51 6.84 -30.55
CA ASN A 13 -18.39 6.40 -29.17
C ASN A 13 -16.89 6.17 -28.98
N SER A 14 -16.13 7.27 -28.89
CA SER A 14 -14.83 7.27 -28.29
C SER A 14 -15.06 6.82 -26.85
N ALA A 15 -14.95 5.52 -26.66
CA ALA A 15 -14.17 4.92 -25.59
C ALA A 15 -13.88 5.87 -24.43
N PHE A 16 -14.86 6.02 -23.53
CA PHE A 16 -14.51 5.79 -22.13
C PHE A 16 -14.50 4.27 -21.96
N ILE A 17 -13.53 3.61 -22.62
CA ILE A 17 -13.08 2.30 -22.13
C ILE A 17 -12.46 2.66 -20.81
N ASN A 18 -13.11 2.26 -19.72
CA ASN A 18 -12.67 2.47 -18.36
C ASN A 18 -11.18 2.13 -18.32
N ALA A 19 -10.32 3.14 -18.14
CA ALA A 19 -8.89 2.95 -18.04
C ALA A 19 -8.58 2.40 -16.64
N GLN A 20 -9.06 1.18 -16.39
CA GLN A 20 -8.62 0.31 -15.31
C GLN A 20 -7.90 -0.86 -15.99
N GLU A 21 -6.77 -0.55 -16.62
CA GLU A 21 -5.94 -1.57 -17.28
C GLU A 21 -4.87 -2.14 -16.35
N LEU A 22 -4.88 -1.76 -15.07
CA LEU A 22 -3.82 -2.16 -14.15
C LEU A 22 -4.09 -3.50 -13.50
N PRO A 23 -3.25 -4.49 -13.78
CA PRO A 23 -3.24 -5.67 -12.97
C PRO A 23 -2.71 -5.34 -11.56
N LEU A 24 -3.28 -6.01 -10.56
CA LEU A 24 -2.94 -5.88 -9.14
C LEU A 24 -1.44 -6.10 -8.86
N ASP A 25 -0.76 -6.90 -9.68
CA ASP A 25 0.68 -7.16 -9.57
C ASP A 25 1.54 -5.90 -9.78
N CYS A 26 1.10 -4.94 -10.60
CA CYS A 26 1.78 -3.65 -10.78
C CYS A 26 1.78 -2.86 -9.47
N MET A 27 0.72 -2.99 -8.67
CA MET A 27 0.55 -2.28 -7.40
C MET A 27 1.39 -2.89 -6.27
N GLU A 28 1.94 -4.10 -6.44
CA GLU A 28 2.73 -4.77 -5.40
C GLU A 28 4.06 -4.07 -5.15
N GLY A 29 4.39 -3.88 -3.87
CA GLY A 29 5.66 -3.31 -3.44
C GLY A 29 5.55 -2.34 -2.28
N ILE A 30 6.62 -1.60 -2.08
CA ILE A 30 6.73 -0.56 -1.06
C ILE A 30 6.68 0.77 -1.79
N TRP A 31 5.83 1.67 -1.30
CA TRP A 31 5.52 2.93 -1.94
C TRP A 31 5.63 4.07 -0.94
N GLU A 32 6.28 5.16 -1.33
CA GLU A 32 6.11 6.46 -0.70
C GLU A 32 4.89 7.14 -1.30
N ILE A 33 3.99 7.65 -0.46
CA ILE A 33 2.77 8.34 -0.91
C ILE A 33 3.06 9.83 -0.91
N TYR A 34 2.96 10.47 -2.08
CA TYR A 34 3.06 11.91 -2.17
C TYR A 34 1.83 12.57 -1.56
N ARG A 35 2.06 13.54 -0.68
CA ARG A 35 1.04 14.38 -0.08
C ARG A 35 1.54 15.82 -0.07
N GLU A 36 0.63 16.76 -0.24
CA GLU A 36 0.94 18.20 -0.11
C GLU A 36 1.06 18.64 1.37
N ASP A 37 0.59 17.81 2.30
CA ASP A 37 0.70 18.04 3.73
C ASP A 37 2.08 17.65 4.29
N GLU A 38 2.31 17.88 5.58
CA GLU A 38 3.58 17.53 6.24
C GLU A 38 3.72 16.03 6.55
N LEU A 39 2.72 15.18 6.25
CA LEU A 39 2.75 13.77 6.64
C LEU A 39 3.68 12.96 5.74
N GLN A 40 4.64 12.28 6.35
CA GLN A 40 5.37 11.21 5.68
C GLN A 40 4.49 9.96 5.65
N SER A 41 4.21 9.46 4.46
CA SER A 41 3.29 8.35 4.28
C SER A 41 3.89 7.27 3.41
N PHE A 42 3.74 6.02 3.82
CA PHE A 42 4.23 4.86 3.11
C PHE A 42 3.14 3.80 3.03
N SER A 43 3.11 3.06 1.92
CA SER A 43 2.22 1.93 1.71
C SER A 43 3.03 0.69 1.35
N VAL A 44 2.71 -0.43 1.99
CA VAL A 44 3.25 -1.76 1.65
C VAL A 44 2.09 -2.57 1.11
N LYS A 45 2.10 -2.82 -0.20
CA LYS A 45 1.06 -3.55 -0.93
C LYS A 45 1.58 -4.94 -1.30
N ASN A 46 0.85 -5.98 -0.90
CA ASN A 46 1.15 -7.37 -1.20
C ASN A 46 -0.16 -8.11 -1.50
N ASN A 47 -0.33 -8.53 -2.75
CA ASN A 47 -1.59 -9.09 -3.25
C ASN A 47 -2.77 -8.14 -2.91
N HIS A 48 -3.87 -8.68 -2.39
CA HIS A 48 -5.03 -7.90 -1.97
C HIS A 48 -4.84 -7.10 -0.67
N ASN A 49 -3.69 -7.13 0.00
CA ASN A 49 -3.51 -6.48 1.30
C ASN A 49 -2.57 -5.27 1.17
N SER A 50 -2.93 -4.19 1.85
CA SER A 50 -2.12 -2.98 1.90
C SER A 50 -2.06 -2.45 3.33
N LEU A 51 -0.86 -2.21 3.81
CA LEU A 51 -0.58 -1.52 5.07
C LEU A 51 -0.12 -0.10 4.76
N THR A 52 -0.80 0.89 5.29
CA THR A 52 -0.40 2.29 5.19
C THR A 52 0.07 2.78 6.55
N LEU A 53 1.25 3.38 6.59
CA LEU A 53 1.79 4.10 7.73
C LEU A 53 1.91 5.57 7.35
N SER A 54 1.33 6.46 8.15
CA SER A 54 1.49 7.91 8.02
C SER A 54 1.95 8.49 9.35
N TYR A 55 2.90 9.42 9.31
CA TYR A 55 3.36 10.10 10.51
C TYR A 55 3.85 11.52 10.26
N LEU A 56 3.74 12.37 11.29
CA LEU A 56 4.35 13.71 11.25
C LEU A 56 5.88 13.60 11.44
N PRO A 57 6.69 14.49 10.84
CA PRO A 57 8.15 14.45 10.96
C PRO A 57 8.67 14.60 12.39
N ASN A 58 7.85 15.13 13.30
CA ASN A 58 8.13 15.22 14.73
C ASN A 58 7.80 13.93 15.52
N GLY A 59 7.17 12.94 14.89
CA GLY A 59 6.80 11.66 15.47
C GLY A 59 5.62 11.68 16.46
N LYS A 60 4.89 12.80 16.58
CA LYS A 60 3.80 12.94 17.56
C LYS A 60 2.50 12.25 17.15
N GLU A 61 2.30 12.10 15.85
CA GLU A 61 1.11 11.48 15.29
C GLU A 61 1.57 10.38 14.36
N ILE A 62 1.12 9.16 14.65
CA ILE A 62 1.41 7.95 13.89
C ILE A 62 0.06 7.29 13.63
N MET A 63 -0.22 7.03 12.37
CA MET A 63 -1.44 6.38 11.91
C MET A 63 -1.06 5.15 11.12
N ILE A 64 -1.65 4.01 11.49
CA ILE A 64 -1.57 2.77 10.73
C ILE A 64 -2.97 2.43 10.25
N SER A 65 -3.10 2.12 8.97
CA SER A 65 -4.34 1.65 8.36
C SER A 65 -4.07 0.41 7.53
N GLU A 66 -4.94 -0.59 7.67
CA GLU A 66 -4.95 -1.76 6.80
C GLU A 66 -6.15 -1.67 5.86
N ILE A 67 -5.87 -1.73 4.57
CA ILE A 67 -6.89 -1.80 3.54
C ILE A 67 -6.72 -3.09 2.73
N VAL A 68 -7.83 -3.56 2.21
CA VAL A 68 -7.91 -4.61 1.21
C VAL A 68 -8.17 -3.94 -0.13
N ILE A 69 -7.39 -4.32 -1.14
CA ILE A 69 -7.47 -3.79 -2.50
C ILE A 69 -7.76 -4.89 -3.50
N GLY A 70 -8.37 -4.57 -4.63
CA GLY A 70 -8.58 -5.53 -5.71
C GLY A 70 -9.58 -5.03 -6.72
N PHE A 71 -9.94 -5.91 -7.65
CA PHE A 71 -10.87 -5.60 -8.72
C PHE A 71 -12.12 -6.47 -8.67
N LEU A 72 -13.23 -5.95 -9.22
CA LEU A 72 -14.51 -6.62 -9.35
C LEU A 72 -15.04 -6.47 -10.78
N ASP A 73 -15.81 -7.45 -11.25
CA ASP A 73 -16.53 -7.39 -12.54
C ASP A 73 -17.96 -6.82 -12.38
N TYR A 74 -18.24 -6.18 -11.25
CA TYR A 74 -19.54 -5.61 -10.94
C TYR A 74 -19.37 -4.34 -10.11
N ASN A 75 -20.32 -3.42 -10.24
CA ASN A 75 -20.33 -2.18 -9.46
C ASN A 75 -20.73 -2.47 -7.99
N PRO A 76 -19.79 -2.36 -7.03
CA PRO A 76 -20.09 -2.70 -5.63
C PRO A 76 -21.05 -1.70 -4.98
N ASN A 77 -21.17 -0.47 -5.51
CA ASN A 77 -22.09 0.56 -5.01
C ASN A 77 -23.56 0.23 -5.29
N GLU A 78 -23.86 -0.60 -6.30
CA GLU A 78 -25.22 -1.06 -6.58
C GLU A 78 -25.65 -2.19 -5.63
N LEU A 79 -24.72 -3.05 -5.23
CA LEU A 79 -24.99 -4.18 -4.34
C LEU A 79 -24.88 -3.85 -2.85
N GLY A 80 -24.13 -2.80 -2.49
CA GLY A 80 -23.89 -2.39 -1.10
C GLY A 80 -23.07 -3.39 -0.28
N LYS A 81 -22.40 -4.33 -0.94
CA LYS A 81 -21.55 -5.35 -0.30
C LYS A 81 -20.48 -5.89 -1.26
N VAL A 82 -19.37 -6.33 -0.69
CA VAL A 82 -18.29 -7.03 -1.41
C VAL A 82 -17.85 -8.24 -0.59
N ASN A 83 -17.76 -9.42 -1.20
CA ASN A 83 -17.10 -10.56 -0.57
C ASN A 83 -15.61 -10.53 -0.92
N TYR A 84 -14.73 -10.71 0.07
CA TYR A 84 -13.28 -10.79 -0.15
C TYR A 84 -12.91 -11.82 -1.23
N LYS A 85 -13.65 -12.94 -1.32
CA LYS A 85 -13.40 -14.01 -2.30
C LYS A 85 -13.75 -13.62 -3.74
N ASP A 86 -14.50 -12.54 -3.93
CA ASP A 86 -14.87 -12.06 -5.25
C ASP A 86 -13.80 -11.12 -5.82
N LEU A 87 -12.82 -10.69 -5.00
CA LEU A 87 -11.71 -9.84 -5.43
C LEU A 87 -10.82 -10.57 -6.43
N LYS A 88 -10.43 -9.85 -7.47
CA LYS A 88 -9.61 -10.33 -8.57
C LYS A 88 -8.38 -9.46 -8.76
N SER A 89 -7.42 -10.00 -9.49
CA SER A 89 -6.22 -9.27 -9.92
C SER A 89 -6.50 -8.24 -11.01
N GLN A 90 -7.66 -8.30 -11.66
CA GLN A 90 -8.10 -7.42 -12.74
C GLN A 90 -9.65 -7.44 -12.82
N GLY A 91 -10.25 -6.39 -13.35
CA GLY A 91 -11.69 -6.26 -13.49
C GLY A 91 -12.10 -4.82 -13.82
N ASP A 92 -13.40 -4.59 -13.93
CA ASP A 92 -13.95 -3.29 -14.35
C ASP A 92 -14.00 -2.24 -13.22
N TYR A 93 -13.88 -2.69 -11.96
CA TYR A 93 -13.98 -1.83 -10.77
C TYR A 93 -12.88 -2.12 -9.75
N TYR A 94 -11.87 -1.26 -9.68
CA TYR A 94 -10.92 -1.18 -8.57
C TYR A 94 -11.63 -0.75 -7.29
N VAL A 95 -11.33 -1.40 -6.17
CA VAL A 95 -11.89 -1.10 -4.85
C VAL A 95 -10.82 -1.01 -3.78
N GLU A 96 -11.00 -0.07 -2.86
CA GLU A 96 -10.26 0.00 -1.59
C GLU A 96 -11.23 -0.15 -0.42
N LEU A 97 -10.95 -1.13 0.45
CA LEU A 97 -11.84 -1.56 1.53
C LEU A 97 -11.08 -1.53 2.86
N PHE A 98 -11.55 -0.81 3.87
CA PHE A 98 -10.89 -0.85 5.18
C PHE A 98 -11.04 -2.25 5.80
N LYS A 99 -9.92 -2.86 6.18
CA LYS A 99 -9.91 -4.23 6.72
C LYS A 99 -10.76 -4.36 7.99
N GLY A 100 -10.86 -3.29 8.78
CA GLY A 100 -11.71 -3.21 9.97
C GLY A 100 -13.22 -3.30 9.72
N ASP A 101 -13.67 -3.01 8.49
CA ASP A 101 -15.09 -3.08 8.10
C ASP A 101 -15.51 -4.48 7.63
N MET A 102 -14.55 -5.43 7.55
CA MET A 102 -14.81 -6.80 7.15
C MET A 102 -15.48 -7.58 8.29
N ASN A 103 -16.62 -8.19 8.01
CA ASN A 103 -17.28 -9.06 8.98
C ASN A 103 -16.62 -10.47 9.04
N ARG A 104 -17.11 -11.32 9.96
CA ARG A 104 -16.60 -12.69 10.15
C ARG A 104 -16.78 -13.61 8.94
N ASP A 105 -17.69 -13.29 8.03
CA ASP A 105 -17.95 -14.04 6.80
C ASP A 105 -17.12 -13.53 5.61
N SER A 106 -16.12 -12.68 5.88
CA SER A 106 -15.28 -12.02 4.87
C SER A 106 -16.06 -11.12 3.92
N VAL A 107 -17.14 -10.50 4.41
CA VAL A 107 -17.97 -9.57 3.65
C VAL A 107 -17.79 -8.16 4.19
N PHE A 108 -17.49 -7.24 3.29
CA PHE A 108 -17.49 -5.80 3.51
C PHE A 108 -18.88 -5.24 3.22
N LYS A 109 -19.38 -4.39 4.11
CA LYS A 109 -20.64 -3.65 3.92
C LYS A 109 -20.36 -2.18 4.10
N ALA A 110 -20.59 -1.40 3.06
CA ALA A 110 -20.44 0.05 3.09
C ALA A 110 -21.62 0.70 2.36
N LEU A 111 -21.97 1.92 2.76
CA LEU A 111 -22.92 2.73 2.01
C LEU A 111 -22.35 3.17 0.66
N TYR A 112 -21.02 3.35 0.60
CA TYR A 112 -20.27 3.69 -0.60
C TYR A 112 -18.89 3.02 -0.53
N PHE A 113 -18.50 2.36 -1.61
CA PHE A 113 -17.16 1.83 -1.81
C PHE A 113 -16.32 2.86 -2.54
N LEU A 114 -15.03 2.95 -2.18
CA LEU A 114 -14.08 3.75 -2.92
C LEU A 114 -13.76 3.02 -4.23
N THR A 115 -14.30 3.54 -5.33
CA THR A 115 -14.03 3.08 -6.69
C THR A 115 -13.35 4.19 -7.47
N PRO A 116 -12.01 4.19 -7.53
CA PRO A 116 -11.25 5.21 -8.26
C PRO A 116 -11.67 5.32 -9.73
N GLU A 117 -11.69 6.54 -10.23
CA GLU A 117 -12.05 6.89 -11.60
C GLU A 117 -10.91 6.57 -12.59
N TYR A 118 -9.67 6.61 -12.11
CA TYR A 118 -8.48 6.29 -12.89
C TYR A 118 -7.41 5.67 -12.01
N ASP A 119 -6.69 4.70 -12.56
CA ASP A 119 -5.48 4.17 -12.00
C ASP A 119 -4.40 4.00 -13.10
N GLY A 120 -3.15 4.32 -12.74
CA GLY A 120 -1.93 4.27 -13.57
C GLY A 120 -0.79 3.60 -12.81
N CYS A 121 0.01 2.70 -13.40
CA CYS A 121 1.29 2.31 -12.80
C CYS A 121 2.34 1.97 -13.87
N ASP A 122 3.56 2.42 -13.60
CA ASP A 122 4.74 2.19 -14.41
C ASP A 122 5.94 1.82 -13.52
N ASP A 123 7.13 1.71 -14.12
CA ASP A 123 8.35 1.33 -13.41
C ASP A 123 8.74 2.32 -12.28
N LYS A 124 8.16 3.52 -12.26
CA LYS A 124 8.54 4.64 -11.39
C LYS A 124 7.46 5.00 -10.39
N GLY A 125 6.19 4.84 -10.75
CA GLY A 125 5.09 5.33 -9.93
C GLY A 125 3.79 4.55 -10.08
N LEU A 126 2.97 4.70 -9.06
CA LEU A 126 1.57 4.32 -9.05
C LEU A 126 0.74 5.60 -8.90
N TYR A 127 -0.41 5.64 -9.56
CA TYR A 127 -1.28 6.80 -9.67
C TYR A 127 -2.70 6.31 -9.44
N ILE A 128 -3.40 6.86 -8.46
CA ILE A 128 -4.79 6.47 -8.17
C ILE A 128 -5.61 7.75 -8.01
N GLN A 129 -6.62 7.93 -8.85
CA GLN A 129 -7.54 9.06 -8.80
C GLN A 129 -8.89 8.61 -8.27
N ALA A 130 -9.19 8.95 -7.01
CA ALA A 130 -10.51 8.70 -6.42
C ALA A 130 -11.33 9.99 -6.29
N ARG A 131 -10.81 10.93 -5.50
CA ARG A 131 -11.32 12.31 -5.40
C ARG A 131 -10.26 13.30 -5.85
N ASP A 132 -9.05 13.06 -5.36
CA ASP A 132 -7.81 13.69 -5.78
C ASP A 132 -6.91 12.63 -6.41
N LEU A 133 -5.98 13.07 -7.27
CA LEU A 133 -4.92 12.22 -7.79
C LEU A 133 -3.89 11.99 -6.67
N ILE A 134 -3.70 10.73 -6.30
CA ILE A 134 -2.67 10.31 -5.36
C ILE A 134 -1.52 9.69 -6.16
N GLU A 135 -0.32 10.24 -5.98
CA GLU A 135 0.89 9.74 -6.60
C GLU A 135 1.72 8.95 -5.59
N TYR A 136 2.31 7.87 -6.07
CA TYR A 136 3.14 6.97 -5.29
C TYR A 136 4.48 6.81 -5.99
N THR A 137 5.57 6.87 -5.24
CA THR A 137 6.92 6.58 -5.74
C THR A 137 7.37 5.22 -5.21
N ARG A 138 7.87 4.36 -6.09
CA ARG A 138 8.33 3.02 -5.69
C ARG A 138 9.60 3.10 -4.86
N LEU A 139 9.65 2.33 -3.78
CA LEU A 139 10.82 2.17 -2.92
C LEU A 139 11.28 0.71 -2.91
N GLU A 140 12.58 0.49 -2.86
CA GLU A 140 13.15 -0.86 -2.64
C GLU A 140 12.92 -1.33 -1.19
N ARG A 141 12.90 -0.39 -0.24
CA ARG A 141 12.76 -0.65 1.19
C ARG A 141 12.16 0.55 1.91
N LEU A 142 11.42 0.28 2.99
CA LEU A 142 10.97 1.35 3.89
C LEU A 142 12.16 2.04 4.56
N PRO A 143 12.08 3.36 4.80
CA PRO A 143 13.04 4.07 5.63
C PRO A 143 13.11 3.50 7.05
N SER A 144 14.30 3.51 7.66
CA SER A 144 14.51 2.94 9.01
C SER A 144 13.56 3.52 10.07
N ARG A 145 13.20 4.80 9.93
CA ARG A 145 12.25 5.47 10.84
C ARG A 145 10.84 4.90 10.72
N ALA A 146 10.38 4.61 9.50
CA ALA A 146 9.10 3.96 9.27
C ALA A 146 9.08 2.54 9.87
N ILE A 147 10.17 1.79 9.72
CA ILE A 147 10.34 0.47 10.37
C ILE A 147 10.25 0.59 11.90
N GLN A 148 10.93 1.57 12.49
CA GLN A 148 10.88 1.80 13.94
C GLN A 148 9.45 2.10 14.42
N TYR A 149 8.69 2.93 13.69
CA TYR A 149 7.30 3.21 14.03
C TYR A 149 6.39 2.00 13.87
N LEU A 150 6.53 1.22 12.78
CA LEU A 150 5.78 -0.04 12.64
C LEU A 150 6.06 -1.01 13.79
N TYR A 151 7.32 -1.13 14.20
CA TYR A 151 7.71 -1.98 15.32
C TYR A 151 7.09 -1.50 16.65
N GLN A 152 7.17 -0.20 16.93
CA GLN A 152 6.64 0.39 18.16
C GLN A 152 5.12 0.31 18.23
N GLU A 153 4.41 0.65 17.15
CA GLU A 153 2.95 0.53 17.11
C GLU A 153 2.50 -0.93 17.15
N GLY A 154 3.20 -1.83 16.46
CA GLY A 154 2.96 -3.27 16.52
C GLY A 154 3.03 -3.81 17.95
N LYS A 155 4.07 -3.43 18.72
CA LYS A 155 4.19 -3.82 20.14
C LYS A 155 3.01 -3.36 21.00
N LYS A 156 2.43 -2.18 20.74
CA LYS A 156 1.29 -1.66 21.53
C LYS A 156 0.02 -2.49 21.36
N VAL A 157 -0.12 -3.16 20.22
CA VAL A 157 -1.31 -3.95 19.86
C VAL A 157 -1.00 -5.44 19.68
N GLU A 158 0.17 -5.88 20.16
CA GLU A 158 0.63 -7.27 20.09
C GLU A 158 0.62 -7.87 18.67
N ARG A 159 1.00 -7.08 17.67
CA ARG A 159 1.13 -7.52 16.26
C ARG A 159 2.51 -7.26 15.69
N ASP A 160 2.93 -8.11 14.75
CA ASP A 160 4.18 -7.97 14.03
C ASP A 160 3.92 -7.56 12.57
N TYR A 161 3.57 -6.29 12.38
CA TYR A 161 3.34 -5.72 11.05
C TYR A 161 4.53 -5.91 10.11
N ILE A 162 5.75 -5.91 10.64
CA ILE A 162 6.97 -6.01 9.86
C ILE A 162 7.10 -7.41 9.27
N SER A 163 6.92 -8.46 10.09
CA SER A 163 6.93 -9.83 9.58
C SER A 163 5.73 -10.08 8.65
N GLU A 164 4.53 -9.58 9.01
CA GLU A 164 3.29 -9.80 8.25
C GLU A 164 3.33 -9.20 6.84
N TYR A 165 3.90 -8.00 6.68
CA TYR A 165 3.85 -7.24 5.41
C TYR A 165 5.18 -7.16 4.67
N LEU A 166 6.32 -7.18 5.36
CA LEU A 166 7.63 -7.01 4.73
C LEU A 166 8.42 -8.31 4.66
N ASN A 167 8.00 -9.35 5.41
CA ASN A 167 8.70 -10.63 5.51
C ASN A 167 10.19 -10.45 5.87
N ILE A 168 10.48 -9.54 6.80
CA ILE A 168 11.82 -9.31 7.36
C ILE A 168 11.79 -9.53 8.87
N LYS A 169 12.91 -10.00 9.42
CA LYS A 169 13.11 -10.07 10.86
C LYS A 169 13.80 -8.80 11.34
N VAL A 170 13.32 -8.24 12.44
CA VAL A 170 13.95 -7.11 13.13
C VAL A 170 14.09 -7.41 14.63
N ALA A 171 14.96 -6.68 15.31
CA ALA A 171 15.04 -6.69 16.76
C ALA A 171 15.32 -5.29 17.29
N GLU A 172 14.85 -5.02 18.50
CA GLU A 172 15.15 -3.78 19.22
C GLU A 172 16.49 -3.89 19.96
N VAL A 173 17.31 -2.86 19.81
CA VAL A 173 18.53 -2.71 20.59
C VAL A 173 18.15 -2.29 22.01
N ILE A 174 18.40 -3.17 22.98
CA ILE A 174 18.06 -2.92 24.40
C ILE A 174 19.20 -2.33 25.21
N VAL A 175 20.41 -2.33 24.67
CA VAL A 175 21.61 -1.76 25.31
C VAL A 175 21.76 -0.30 24.94
N GLU A 176 22.32 0.52 25.83
CA GLU A 176 22.50 1.97 25.59
C GLU A 176 23.28 2.25 24.30
N LYS A 177 24.31 1.45 24.05
CA LYS A 177 25.16 1.57 22.86
C LYS A 177 25.68 0.20 22.43
N SER A 178 25.54 -0.10 21.15
CA SER A 178 26.06 -1.30 20.50
C SER A 178 26.94 -0.93 19.31
N VAL A 179 28.21 -1.31 19.32
CA VAL A 179 29.15 -1.00 18.22
C VAL A 179 28.84 -1.89 17.01
N ILE A 180 28.78 -1.30 15.82
CA ILE A 180 28.64 -2.05 14.57
C ILE A 180 30.02 -2.53 14.14
N TYR A 181 30.14 -3.81 13.79
CA TYR A 181 31.37 -4.43 13.30
C TYR A 181 31.24 -4.72 11.79
N SER A 182 32.29 -4.47 11.01
CA SER A 182 32.36 -4.84 9.59
C SER A 182 32.63 -6.34 9.41
N SER A 183 33.40 -6.91 10.34
CA SER A 183 33.72 -8.34 10.43
C SER A 183 33.99 -8.72 11.89
N PRO A 184 34.09 -10.02 12.22
CA PRO A 184 34.46 -10.44 13.58
C PRO A 184 35.73 -9.71 14.06
N ASN A 185 35.63 -9.03 15.20
CA ASN A 185 36.69 -8.23 15.82
C ASN A 185 37.15 -6.96 15.08
N GLU A 186 36.46 -6.53 14.01
CA GLU A 186 36.74 -5.27 13.32
C GLU A 186 35.63 -4.24 13.57
N PRO A 187 35.77 -3.38 14.61
CA PRO A 187 34.73 -2.40 14.94
C PRO A 187 34.72 -1.25 13.94
N THR A 188 33.53 -0.78 13.58
CA THR A 188 33.35 0.45 12.81
C THR A 188 33.24 1.66 13.75
N LYS A 189 33.19 2.87 13.17
CA LYS A 189 32.87 4.10 13.91
C LYS A 189 31.37 4.28 14.17
N MET A 190 30.53 3.43 13.59
CA MET A 190 29.08 3.49 13.74
C MET A 190 28.63 2.64 14.93
N TYR A 191 27.52 3.04 15.52
CA TYR A 191 26.90 2.33 16.63
C TYR A 191 25.39 2.44 16.50
N LEU A 192 24.71 1.46 17.07
CA LEU A 192 23.29 1.52 17.37
C LEU A 192 23.11 1.98 18.81
N VAL A 193 21.99 2.61 19.10
CA VAL A 193 21.61 3.03 20.44
C VAL A 193 20.33 2.33 20.89
N SER A 194 20.05 2.42 22.19
CA SER A 194 18.81 1.86 22.74
C SER A 194 17.57 2.37 22.00
N GLY A 195 16.68 1.44 21.63
CA GLY A 195 15.46 1.71 20.87
C GLY A 195 15.61 1.68 19.34
N ASP A 196 16.83 1.54 18.82
CA ASP A 196 17.04 1.29 17.38
C ASP A 196 16.47 -0.08 16.99
N VAL A 197 15.94 -0.19 15.77
CA VAL A 197 15.30 -1.41 15.26
C VAL A 197 15.97 -1.88 13.95
N PRO A 198 17.18 -2.47 14.02
CA PRO A 198 17.85 -3.03 12.85
C PRO A 198 17.16 -4.28 12.28
N LYS A 199 17.30 -4.46 10.97
CA LYS A 199 16.99 -5.72 10.29
C LYS A 199 18.04 -6.79 10.65
N ILE A 200 17.58 -7.99 10.97
CA ILE A 200 18.42 -9.16 11.19
C ILE A 200 18.60 -9.90 9.86
N LEU A 201 19.85 -10.08 9.43
CA LEU A 201 20.18 -10.85 8.23
C LEU A 201 20.52 -12.30 8.54
N LYS A 202 21.19 -12.54 9.66
CA LYS A 202 21.60 -13.86 10.13
C LYS A 202 21.86 -13.82 11.63
N GLU A 203 21.43 -14.86 12.32
CA GLU A 203 21.83 -15.14 13.70
C GLU A 203 22.90 -16.22 13.68
N LYS A 204 23.83 -16.16 14.62
CA LYS A 204 24.76 -17.27 14.82
C LYS A 204 23.98 -18.36 15.55
N ASP A 205 23.95 -19.58 15.02
CA ASP A 205 23.41 -20.73 15.73
C ASP A 205 24.24 -20.93 17.01
N ASP A 206 23.55 -21.05 18.15
CA ASP A 206 24.15 -21.31 19.47
C ASP A 206 24.69 -22.75 19.60
#